data_AF-A0A8H4KCM8-F1
#
_entry.id   AF-A0A8H4KCM8-F1
#
_cell.length_a   1.000
_cell.length_b   1.000
_cell.length_c   1.000
_cell.angle_alpha   90.00
_cell.angle_beta   90.00
_cell.angle_gamma   90.00
#
_symmetry.space_group_name_H-M   'P 1'
#
loop_
_entity.id
_entity.type
_entity.pdbx_description
1 polymer ?
#
loop_
_entity_poly.entity_id
_entity_poly.type
_entity_poly.pdbx_seq_one_letter_code
_entity_poly.pdbx_strand_id
1 'polypeptide(L)'
;MRMHPGVCMLLERYVSEIGLNLPDGSFGPAGTAVGINPYVAGPNKRVYGHDADTYRPERWIQNEGETETAYKERMRLFNAADLTFDGGSRVCIGRHLAQLELYKIVATLINKYEISLVDLDAPWVVIGSWFHVRRVLTVI
;
A
#
# COMPACT_ATOMS: atom_id res chain seq x y z
N MET A 1 -0.59 -5.50 -2.40
CA MET A 1 0.27 -4.32 -2.60
C MET A 1 0.42 -3.47 -1.34
N ARG A 2 -0.61 -3.25 -0.51
CA ARG A 2 -0.54 -2.52 0.79
C ARG A 2 0.78 -2.62 1.58
N MET A 3 1.29 -3.83 1.83
CA MET A 3 2.50 -4.02 2.66
C MET A 3 3.81 -3.66 1.95
N HIS A 4 3.82 -3.72 0.62
CA HIS A 4 4.95 -3.39 -0.22
C HIS A 4 4.44 -2.58 -1.41
N PRO A 5 4.09 -1.29 -1.18
CA PRO A 5 3.57 -0.45 -2.22
C PRO A 5 4.62 -0.20 -3.30
N GLY A 6 4.18 0.06 -4.53
CA GLY A 6 5.09 0.35 -5.64
C GLY A 6 5.87 1.63 -5.38
N VAL A 7 5.17 2.71 -5.03
CA VAL A 7 5.75 4.00 -4.63
C VAL A 7 5.81 4.07 -3.11
N CYS A 8 6.93 4.51 -2.54
CA CYS A 8 7.11 4.57 -1.08
C CYS A 8 7.82 5.81 -0.56
N MET A 9 8.00 6.80 -1.42
CA MET A 9 8.33 8.15 -0.98
C MET A 9 7.05 8.96 -0.81
N LEU A 10 7.18 10.09 -0.14
CA LEU A 10 6.08 11.02 0.04
C LEU A 10 5.67 11.59 -1.31
N LEU A 11 4.36 11.67 -1.54
CA LEU A 11 3.79 12.44 -2.63
C LEU A 11 3.29 13.75 -2.02
N GLU A 12 4.21 14.70 -1.78
CA GLU A 12 3.84 15.90 -1.05
C GLU A 12 2.83 16.80 -1.78
N ARG A 13 2.08 17.54 -0.97
CA ARG A 13 1.28 18.69 -1.34
C ARG A 13 1.72 19.85 -0.45
N TYR A 14 1.63 21.05 -0.98
CA TYR A 14 1.97 22.25 -0.24
C TYR A 14 0.70 22.82 0.39
N VAL A 15 0.78 23.15 1.67
CA VAL A 15 -0.30 23.83 2.39
C VAL A 15 -0.54 25.20 1.74
N SER A 16 -1.81 25.53 1.52
CA SER A 16 -2.23 26.80 0.92
C SER A 16 -1.99 27.99 1.84
N GLU A 17 -2.16 29.21 1.32
CA GLU A 17 -1.91 30.46 2.06
C GLU A 17 -2.70 30.59 3.37
N ILE A 18 -3.89 29.99 3.45
CA ILE A 18 -4.73 30.03 4.65
C ILE A 18 -4.27 29.05 5.75
N GLY A 19 -3.25 28.23 5.49
CA GLY A 19 -2.81 27.16 6.39
C GLY A 19 -3.71 25.92 6.38
N LEU A 20 -3.38 24.95 7.24
CA LEU A 20 -4.11 23.68 7.35
C LEU A 20 -4.27 23.29 8.83
N ASN A 21 -5.51 23.22 9.32
CA ASN A 21 -5.80 22.61 10.62
C ASN A 21 -5.89 21.09 10.47
N LEU A 22 -5.10 20.35 11.26
CA LEU A 22 -5.10 18.90 11.27
C LEU A 22 -6.07 18.33 12.33
N PRO A 23 -6.56 17.09 12.16
CA PRO A 23 -7.52 16.49 13.10
C PRO A 23 -7.02 16.32 14.54
N ASP A 24 -5.70 16.36 14.75
CA ASP A 24 -5.08 16.30 16.08
C ASP A 24 -4.95 17.67 16.76
N GLY A 25 -5.47 18.73 16.12
CA GLY A 25 -5.42 20.10 16.62
C GLY A 25 -4.15 20.86 16.24
N SER A 26 -3.19 20.24 15.55
CA SER A 26 -2.01 20.93 15.04
C SER A 26 -2.33 21.81 13.82
N PHE A 27 -1.52 22.84 13.59
CA PHE A 27 -1.66 23.76 12.45
C PHE A 27 -0.43 23.69 11.54
N GLY A 28 -0.65 23.39 10.26
CA GLY A 28 0.34 23.46 9.20
C GLY A 28 0.39 24.88 8.61
N PRO A 29 1.53 25.59 8.69
CA PRO A 29 1.70 26.88 8.03
C PRO A 29 1.67 26.78 6.51
N ALA A 30 1.33 27.90 5.84
CA ALA A 30 1.41 28.02 4.39
C ALA A 30 2.80 27.64 3.85
N GLY A 31 2.83 26.95 2.71
CA GLY A 31 4.07 26.49 2.09
C GLY A 31 4.70 25.25 2.74
N THR A 32 4.11 24.69 3.80
CA THR A 32 4.58 23.43 4.38
C THR A 32 4.31 22.27 3.42
N ALA A 33 5.32 21.45 3.15
CA ALA A 33 5.16 20.21 2.41
C ALA A 33 4.54 19.14 3.32
N VAL A 34 3.39 18.58 2.92
CA VAL A 34 2.65 17.56 3.66
C VAL A 34 2.39 16.37 2.74
N GLY A 35 2.67 15.17 3.21
CA GLY A 35 2.38 13.94 2.48
C GLY A 35 2.17 12.78 3.44
N ILE A 36 1.58 11.70 2.95
CA ILE A 36 1.42 10.47 3.72
C ILE A 36 2.28 9.41 3.05
N ASN A 37 3.17 8.77 3.81
CA ASN A 37 4.01 7.71 3.28
C ASN A 37 3.18 6.39 3.23
N PRO A 38 2.94 5.81 2.05
CA PRO A 38 2.14 4.59 1.91
C PRO A 38 2.79 3.37 2.60
N TYR A 39 4.12 3.30 2.65
CA TYR A 39 4.85 2.25 3.36
C TYR A 39 4.63 2.31 4.88
N VAL A 40 4.49 3.51 5.44
CA VAL A 40 4.22 3.73 6.86
C VAL A 40 2.72 3.61 7.18
N ALA A 41 1.85 4.06 6.27
CA ALA A 41 0.40 3.98 6.45
C ALA A 41 -0.14 2.56 6.30
N GLY A 42 0.47 1.75 5.42
CA GLY A 42 0.11 0.35 5.17
C GLY A 42 -0.03 -0.50 6.45
N PRO A 43 0.92 -0.49 7.39
CA PRO A 43 0.85 -1.24 8.65
C PRO A 43 0.01 -0.57 9.77
N ASN A 44 -0.81 0.45 9.49
CA ASN A 44 -1.57 1.14 10.52
C ASN A 44 -2.58 0.22 11.24
N LYS A 45 -2.26 -0.18 12.47
CA LYS A 45 -3.09 -1.09 13.30
C LYS A 45 -4.44 -0.52 13.69
N ARG A 46 -4.62 0.81 13.70
CA ARG A 46 -5.93 1.43 13.96
C ARG A 46 -6.89 1.20 12.79
N VAL A 47 -6.36 1.08 11.58
CA VAL A 47 -7.16 0.80 10.38
C VAL A 47 -7.28 -0.69 10.18
N TYR A 48 -6.15 -1.40 10.08
CA TYR A 48 -6.13 -2.78 9.63
C TYR A 48 -6.19 -3.81 10.78
N GLY A 49 -6.18 -3.38 12.04
CA GLY A 49 -6.20 -4.28 13.20
C GLY A 49 -4.81 -4.72 13.66
N HIS A 50 -4.75 -5.53 14.71
CA HIS A 50 -3.51 -5.91 15.41
C HIS A 50 -2.48 -6.62 14.51
N ASP A 51 -2.97 -7.31 13.49
CA ASP A 51 -2.22 -8.11 12.52
C ASP A 51 -1.90 -7.34 11.23
N ALA A 52 -1.91 -6.01 11.25
CA ALA A 52 -1.66 -5.16 10.09
C ALA A 52 -0.32 -5.47 9.38
N ASP A 53 0.67 -5.93 10.15
CA ASP A 53 2.01 -6.30 9.68
C ASP A 53 2.04 -7.69 9.01
N THR A 54 0.96 -8.47 9.12
CA THR A 54 0.87 -9.83 8.58
C THR A 54 0.29 -9.83 7.17
N TYR A 55 0.92 -10.62 6.29
CA TYR A 55 0.35 -10.95 4.99
C TYR A 55 -0.89 -11.84 5.16
N ARG A 56 -2.07 -11.24 5.01
CA ARG A 56 -3.34 -11.99 4.99
C ARG A 56 -4.20 -11.51 3.82
N PRO A 57 -4.17 -12.16 2.65
CA PRO A 57 -5.04 -11.85 1.52
C PRO A 57 -6.53 -11.87 1.88
N GLU A 58 -6.93 -12.77 2.77
CA GLU A 58 -8.30 -12.95 3.26
C GLU A 58 -8.82 -11.73 4.03
N ARG A 59 -7.95 -10.77 4.36
CA ARG A 59 -8.36 -9.49 4.92
C ARG A 59 -9.36 -8.73 4.04
N TRP A 60 -9.35 -8.98 2.74
CA TRP A 60 -10.19 -8.25 1.77
C TRP A 60 -11.49 -8.97 1.42
N ILE A 61 -11.75 -10.13 2.01
CA ILE A 61 -13.02 -10.86 1.85
C ILE A 61 -13.86 -10.69 3.11
N GLN A 62 -15.15 -10.97 2.98
CA GLN A 62 -16.08 -11.02 4.11
C GLN A 62 -15.71 -12.19 5.01
N ASN A 63 -15.62 -11.94 6.32
CA ASN A 63 -15.31 -12.99 7.28
C ASN A 63 -16.54 -13.87 7.55
N GLU A 64 -16.30 -15.11 7.98
CA GLU A 64 -17.37 -15.96 8.46
C GLU A 64 -18.10 -15.30 9.65
N GLY A 65 -19.44 -15.25 9.59
CA GLY A 65 -20.27 -14.58 10.59
C GLY A 65 -20.27 -13.04 10.54
N GLU A 66 -19.52 -12.42 9.63
CA GLU A 66 -19.55 -10.97 9.44
C GLU A 66 -20.81 -10.55 8.67
N THR A 67 -21.56 -9.58 9.21
CA THR A 67 -22.71 -9.03 8.50
C THR A 67 -22.27 -8.21 7.29
N GLU A 68 -23.10 -8.18 6.24
CA GLU A 68 -22.84 -7.39 5.03
C GLU A 68 -22.56 -5.91 5.32
N THR A 69 -23.26 -5.34 6.31
CA THR A 69 -23.06 -3.95 6.72
C THR A 69 -21.68 -3.74 7.37
N ALA A 70 -21.28 -4.66 8.26
CA ALA A 70 -19.96 -4.60 8.90
C ALA A 70 -18.84 -4.76 7.87
N TYR A 71 -18.99 -5.69 6.91
CA TYR A 71 -18.06 -5.88 5.81
C TYR A 71 -17.90 -4.61 4.97
N LYS A 72 -19.01 -3.98 4.57
CA LYS A 72 -18.99 -2.73 3.79
C LYS A 72 -18.29 -1.60 4.51
N GLU A 73 -18.58 -1.38 5.79
CA GLU A 73 -17.92 -0.30 6.54
C GLU A 73 -16.43 -0.56 6.72
N ARG A 74 -16.05 -1.81 6.99
CA ARG A 74 -14.64 -2.22 7.06
C ARG A 74 -13.92 -1.99 5.73
N MET A 75 -14.52 -2.38 4.61
CA MET A 75 -13.95 -2.13 3.27
C MET A 75 -13.88 -0.65 2.94
N ARG A 76 -14.86 0.15 3.34
CA ARG A 76 -14.83 1.61 3.17
C ARG A 76 -13.63 2.23 3.86
N LEU A 77 -13.38 1.84 5.12
CA LEU A 77 -12.22 2.29 5.89
C LEU A 77 -10.90 1.82 5.28
N PHE A 78 -10.81 0.54 4.88
CA PHE A 78 -9.59 -0.02 4.30
C PHE A 78 -9.24 0.65 2.96
N ASN A 79 -10.23 0.85 2.10
CA ASN A 79 -10.05 1.49 0.79
C ASN A 79 -9.68 2.97 0.93
N ALA A 80 -10.23 3.68 1.92
CA ALA A 80 -9.87 5.08 2.19
C ALA A 80 -8.43 5.23 2.69
N ALA A 81 -7.90 4.22 3.38
CA ALA A 81 -6.53 4.21 3.91
C ALA A 81 -5.51 3.56 2.96
N ASP A 82 -5.95 2.87 1.92
CA ASP A 82 -5.05 2.22 0.96
C ASP A 82 -4.47 3.25 -0.01
N LEU A 83 -3.20 3.59 0.22
CA LEU A 83 -2.44 4.54 -0.59
C LEU A 83 -1.58 3.85 -1.66
N THR A 84 -1.82 2.58 -1.97
CA THR A 84 -1.08 1.84 -3.03
C THR A 84 -1.03 2.59 -4.36
N PHE A 85 -2.13 3.27 -4.70
CA PHE A 85 -2.26 4.06 -5.94
C PHE A 85 -2.57 5.54 -5.68
N ASP A 86 -2.30 6.03 -4.46
CA ASP A 86 -2.72 7.35 -3.95
C ASP A 86 -4.26 7.52 -3.97
N GLY A 87 -4.75 8.68 -3.55
CA GLY A 87 -6.17 9.00 -3.42
C GLY A 87 -6.60 10.33 -4.04
N GLY A 88 -7.91 10.55 -4.06
CA GLY A 88 -8.51 11.80 -4.54
C GLY A 88 -8.27 12.07 -6.03
N SER A 89 -8.10 13.35 -6.39
CA SER A 89 -7.94 13.82 -7.78
C SER A 89 -6.59 13.44 -8.42
N ARG A 90 -5.65 12.89 -7.64
CA ARG A 90 -4.30 12.50 -8.09
C ARG A 90 -4.07 10.99 -8.04
N VAL A 91 -5.15 10.21 -7.89
CA VAL A 91 -5.08 8.75 -7.98
C VAL A 91 -4.41 8.31 -9.28
N CYS A 92 -3.57 7.28 -9.19
CA CYS A 92 -2.80 6.79 -10.33
C CYS A 92 -3.71 6.44 -11.51
N ILE A 93 -3.56 7.17 -12.62
CA ILE A 93 -4.31 6.93 -13.87
C ILE A 93 -4.07 5.52 -14.42
N GLY A 94 -2.89 4.96 -14.18
CA GLY A 94 -2.49 3.61 -14.58
C GLY A 94 -2.98 2.50 -13.64
N ARG A 95 -3.71 2.80 -12.57
CA ARG A 95 -4.12 1.81 -11.55
C ARG A 95 -4.74 0.56 -12.15
N HIS A 96 -5.72 0.74 -13.04
CA HIS A 96 -6.47 -0.38 -13.61
C HIS A 96 -5.61 -1.23 -14.55
N LEU A 97 -4.73 -0.59 -15.33
CA LEU A 97 -3.79 -1.29 -16.19
C LEU A 97 -2.78 -2.08 -15.37
N ALA A 98 -2.17 -1.46 -14.36
CA ALA A 98 -1.22 -2.11 -13.47
C ALA A 98 -1.85 -3.31 -12.73
N GLN A 99 -3.09 -3.18 -12.26
CA GLN A 99 -3.81 -4.29 -11.63
C GLN A 99 -4.06 -5.45 -12.62
N LEU A 100 -4.46 -5.14 -13.86
CA LEU A 100 -4.65 -6.15 -14.90
C LEU A 100 -3.34 -6.89 -15.20
N GLU A 101 -2.24 -6.15 -15.38
CA GLU A 101 -0.91 -6.72 -15.63
C GLU A 101 -0.47 -7.61 -14.47
N LEU A 102 -0.61 -7.13 -13.23
CA LEU A 102 -0.27 -7.91 -12.04
C LEU A 102 -1.08 -9.21 -11.94
N TYR A 103 -2.40 -9.16 -12.17
CA TYR A 103 -3.23 -10.35 -12.13
C TYR A 103 -2.85 -11.35 -13.23
N LYS A 104 -2.57 -10.88 -14.45
CA LYS A 104 -2.14 -11.75 -15.54
C LYS A 104 -0.78 -12.36 -15.31
N ILE A 105 0.20 -11.56 -14.88
CA ILE A 105 1.57 -12.04 -14.62
C ILE A 105 1.55 -13.06 -13.50
N VAL A 106 0.95 -12.72 -12.34
CA VAL A 106 0.90 -13.61 -11.19
C VAL A 106 0.22 -14.92 -11.58
N ALA A 107 -1.00 -14.89 -12.13
CA ALA A 107 -1.72 -16.11 -12.52
C ALA A 107 -0.95 -16.96 -13.54
N THR A 108 -0.26 -16.33 -14.50
CA THR A 108 0.53 -17.05 -15.50
C THR A 108 1.74 -17.73 -14.87
N LEU A 109 2.43 -17.05 -13.95
CA LEU A 109 3.61 -17.58 -13.28
C LEU A 109 3.28 -18.81 -12.44
N ILE A 110 2.27 -18.73 -11.57
CA ILE A 110 1.87 -19.89 -10.72
C ILE A 110 1.28 -21.04 -11.53
N ASN A 111 0.67 -20.77 -12.70
CA ASN A 111 0.11 -21.82 -13.54
C ASN A 111 1.18 -22.56 -14.36
N LYS A 112 2.22 -21.86 -14.81
CA LYS A 112 3.23 -22.41 -15.74
C LYS A 112 4.50 -22.89 -15.05
N TYR A 113 4.79 -22.42 -13.84
CA TYR A 113 6.06 -22.66 -13.17
C TYR A 113 5.87 -23.02 -11.71
N GLU A 114 6.74 -23.90 -11.22
CA GLU A 114 7.00 -24.07 -9.80
C GLU A 114 8.13 -23.10 -9.41
N ILE A 115 7.85 -22.17 -8.50
CA ILE A 115 8.76 -21.08 -8.16
C ILE A 115 9.33 -21.33 -6.78
N SER A 116 10.66 -21.33 -6.67
CA SER A 116 11.40 -21.37 -5.41
C SER A 116 12.48 -20.28 -5.38
N LEU A 117 12.89 -19.87 -4.18
CA LEU A 117 14.04 -18.99 -4.01
C LEU A 117 15.32 -19.79 -4.23
N VAL A 118 16.26 -19.23 -4.99
CA VAL A 118 17.56 -19.84 -5.26
C VAL A 118 18.37 -20.02 -3.97
N ASP A 119 18.28 -19.03 -3.08
CA ASP A 119 18.93 -19.03 -1.77
C ASP A 119 17.94 -18.46 -0.74
N LEU A 120 17.64 -19.27 0.29
CA LEU A 120 16.72 -18.91 1.38
C LEU A 120 17.39 -18.04 2.44
N ASP A 121 18.72 -18.14 2.55
CA ASP A 121 19.53 -17.43 3.54
C ASP A 121 20.07 -16.11 2.99
N ALA A 122 19.95 -15.89 1.68
CA ALA A 122 20.35 -14.64 1.04
C ALA A 122 19.68 -13.42 1.72
N PRO A 123 20.45 -12.37 2.04
CA PRO A 123 19.91 -11.21 2.71
C PRO A 123 18.93 -10.46 1.79
N TRP A 124 17.76 -10.13 2.33
CA TRP A 124 16.78 -9.29 1.65
C TRP A 124 17.21 -7.82 1.70
N VAL A 125 17.74 -7.30 0.58
CA VAL A 125 18.10 -5.88 0.47
C VAL A 125 16.95 -5.11 -0.17
N VAL A 126 16.33 -4.22 0.62
CA VAL A 126 15.31 -3.29 0.16
C VAL A 126 15.93 -1.91 -0.02
N ILE A 127 15.88 -1.38 -1.23
CA ILE A 127 16.35 -0.03 -1.53
C ILE A 127 15.13 0.89 -1.50
N GLY A 128 15.09 1.78 -0.50
CA GLY A 128 14.12 2.85 -0.43
C GLY A 128 14.42 3.91 -1.49
N SER A 129 13.74 3.83 -2.64
CA SER A 129 13.75 4.87 -3.67
C SER A 129 12.32 5.22 -4.05
N TRP A 130 12.12 6.04 -5.09
CA TRP A 130 10.78 6.42 -5.55
C TRP A 130 9.91 5.19 -5.76
N PHE A 131 10.49 4.15 -6.39
CA PHE A 131 9.95 2.80 -6.39
C PHE A 131 10.72 1.89 -5.44
N HIS A 132 10.04 0.95 -4.80
CA HIS A 132 10.72 -0.12 -4.07
C HIS A 132 11.46 -1.03 -5.05
N VAL A 133 12.79 -1.10 -4.92
CA VAL A 133 13.60 -2.06 -5.68
C VAL A 133 14.14 -3.09 -4.71
N ARG A 134 13.82 -4.36 -4.98
CA ARG A 134 14.44 -5.50 -4.31
C ARG A 134 15.58 -5.99 -5.21
N ARG A 135 16.79 -6.01 -4.67
CA ARG A 135 17.89 -6.72 -5.31
C ARG A 135 17.99 -8.09 -4.67
N VAL A 136 17.63 -9.13 -5.42
CA VAL A 136 18.10 -10.49 -5.13
C VAL A 136 19.49 -10.55 -5.74
N LEU A 137 20.54 -10.63 -4.92
CA LEU A 137 21.87 -10.93 -5.42
C LEU A 137 21.82 -12.39 -5.90
N THR A 138 22.01 -12.55 -7.22
CA THR A 138 22.16 -13.81 -7.97
C THR A 138 20.90 -14.33 -8.66
N VAL A 139 20.86 -14.12 -9.98
CA VAL A 139 20.20 -14.99 -10.96
C VAL A 139 21.30 -15.90 -11.50
N ILE A 140 21.14 -17.22 -11.40
CA ILE A 140 21.94 -18.19 -12.15
C ILE A 140 21.10 -18.64 -13.34
#